data_AF-A0A562DHY2-F1
#
_entry.id   AF-A0A562DHY2-F1
#
_cell.length_a   1.000
_cell.length_b   1.000
_cell.length_c   1.000
_cell.angle_alpha   90.00
_cell.angle_beta   90.00
_cell.angle_gamma   90.00
#
_symmetry.space_group_name_H-M   'P 1'
#
loop_
_entity.id
_entity.type
_entity.pdbx_description
1 polymer ?
#
loop_
_entity_poly.entity_id
_entity_poly.type
_entity_poly.pdbx_seq_one_letter_code
_entity_poly.pdbx_strand_id
1 'polypeptide(L)' 'MCRRLVPALVLIVLGVLFLLDNLGIGIDAGRVLSTWWPLALIAVGAGWLLRRGDGTRCG' A
#
# COMPACT_ATOMS: atom_id res chain seq x y z
N MET A 1 -10.90 -13.40 9.26
CA MET A 1 -11.17 -12.17 10.05
C MET A 1 -10.17 -11.02 9.82
N CYS A 2 -8.97 -11.23 9.25
CA CYS A 2 -7.95 -10.17 9.11
C CYS A 2 -8.13 -9.12 7.98
N ARG A 3 -9.21 -9.19 7.16
CA ARG A 3 -9.32 -8.34 5.95
C ARG A 3 -9.64 -6.87 6.24
N ARG A 4 -10.10 -6.53 7.45
CA ARG A 4 -10.47 -5.16 7.85
C ARG A 4 -9.36 -4.39 8.55
N LEU A 5 -8.35 -5.08 9.11
CA LEU A 5 -7.22 -4.44 9.80
C LEU A 5 -6.33 -3.65 8.83
N VAL A 6 -6.11 -4.19 7.62
CA VAL A 6 -5.29 -3.55 6.59
C VAL A 6 -5.81 -2.16 6.21
N PRO A 7 -7.07 -1.99 5.77
CA PRO A 7 -7.57 -0.66 5.41
C PRO A 7 -7.65 0.28 6.62
N ALA A 8 -7.96 -0.22 7.81
CA ALA A 8 -7.98 0.60 9.03
C ALA A 8 -6.59 1.14 9.38
N LEU A 9 -5.55 0.29 9.31
CA LEU A 9 -4.17 0.69 9.57
C LEU A 9 -3.69 1.71 8.53
N VAL A 10 -3.99 1.49 7.24
CA VAL A 10 -3.67 2.43 6.17
C VAL A 10 -4.32 3.79 6.44
N LEU A 11 -5.59 3.82 6.84
CA LEU A 11 -6.30 5.06 7.14
C LEU A 11 -5.66 5.83 8.32
N ILE A 12 -5.28 5.11 9.38
CA ILE A 12 -4.60 5.71 10.54
C ILE A 12 -3.26 6.32 10.12
N VAL A 13 -2.44 5.57 9.39
CA VAL A 13 -1.14 6.06 8.91
C VAL A 13 -1.31 7.29 8.00
N LEU A 14 -2.29 7.26 7.10
CA LEU A 14 -2.60 8.38 6.21
C LEU A 14 -2.99 9.64 7.00
N GLY A 15 -3.86 9.49 8.01
CA GLY A 15 -4.32 10.59 8.85
C GLY A 15 -3.20 11.19 9.69
N VAL A 16 -2.31 10.34 10.25
CA VAL A 16 -1.14 10.79 11.00
C VAL A 16 -0.19 11.57 10.08
N LEU A 17 0.11 11.06 8.89
CA LEU A 17 0.92 11.76 7.89
C LEU A 17 0.35 13.14 7.56
N PHE A 18 -0.96 13.23 7.28
CA PHE A 18 -1.64 14.50 7.02
C PHE A 18 -1.57 15.46 8.21
N LEU A 19 -1.69 14.96 9.44
CA LEU A 19 -1.60 15.78 10.65
C LEU A 19 -0.19 16.35 10.84
N LEU A 20 0.84 15.54 10.63
CA LEU A 20 2.23 15.98 10.71
C LEU A 20 2.58 17.01 9.63
N ASP A 21 2.05 16.83 8.42
CA ASP A 21 2.17 17.78 7.31
C ASP A 21 1.51 19.13 7.66
N ASN A 22 0.28 19.09 8.23
CA ASN A 22 -0.42 20.29 8.70
C ASN A 22 0.30 20.98 9.88
N LEU A 23 1.01 20.22 10.71
CA LEU A 23 1.80 20.79 11.82
C LEU A 23 3.11 21.43 11.33
N GLY A 24 3.44 21.30 10.04
CA GLY A 24 4.63 21.91 9.46
C GLY A 24 5.94 21.27 9.92
N ILE A 25 5.93 20.00 10.33
CA ILE A 25 7.13 19.27 10.78
C ILE A 25 8.09 18.91 9.62
N GLY A 26 7.97 19.58 8.47
CA GLY A 26 8.80 19.34 7.29
C GLY A 26 8.60 17.96 6.63
N ILE A 27 7.55 17.22 7.02
CA ILE A 27 7.19 15.94 6.40
C ILE A 27 6.05 16.18 5.40
N ASP A 28 6.39 16.22 4.12
CA ASP A 28 5.43 16.27 3.02
C ASP A 28 4.67 14.93 2.91
N ALA A 29 3.46 14.85 3.46
CA ALA A 29 2.63 13.65 3.36
C ALA A 29 2.41 13.20 1.91
N GLY A 30 2.19 14.16 1.00
CA GLY A 30 2.01 13.92 -0.42
C GLY A 30 3.25 13.31 -1.10
N ARG A 31 4.46 13.75 -0.71
CA ARG A 31 5.72 13.22 -1.25
C ARG A 31 5.92 11.78 -0.82
N VAL A 32 5.65 11.46 0.45
CA VAL A 32 5.73 10.10 0.98
C VAL A 32 4.78 9.20 0.21
N LEU A 33 3.49 9.54 0.13
CA LEU A 33 2.49 8.75 -0.58
C LEU A 33 2.83 8.52 -2.06
N SER A 34 3.27 9.57 -2.76
CA SER A 34 3.67 9.49 -4.17
C SER A 34 4.89 8.57 -4.37
N THR A 35 5.82 8.53 -3.43
CA THR A 35 7.02 7.68 -3.50
C THR A 35 6.71 6.20 -3.27
N TRP A 36 5.75 5.88 -2.39
CA TRP A 36 5.43 4.49 -2.02
C TRP A 36 4.36 3.84 -2.90
N TRP A 37 3.49 4.62 -3.55
CA TRP A 37 2.45 4.10 -4.45
C TRP A 37 2.97 3.20 -5.60
N PRO A 38 4.07 3.56 -6.31
CA PRO A 38 4.66 2.71 -7.34
C PRO A 38 5.04 1.32 -6.83
N LEU A 39 5.60 1.25 -5.61
CA LEU A 39 5.97 0.00 -4.95
C LEU A 39 4.75 -0.89 -4.67
N ALA A 40 3.64 -0.29 -4.23
CA ALA A 40 2.39 -1.02 -4.02
C ALA A 40 1.84 -1.59 -5.34
N LEU A 41 1.88 -0.80 -6.43
CA LEU A 41 1.48 -1.28 -7.76
C LEU A 41 2.36 -2.44 -8.25
N ILE A 42 3.68 -2.35 -8.07
CA ILE A 42 4.62 -3.42 -8.43
C ILE A 42 4.33 -4.68 -7.62
N ALA A 43 4.14 -4.58 -6.30
CA ALA A 43 3.86 -5.72 -5.43
C ALA A 43 2.54 -6.42 -5.80
N VAL A 44 1.48 -5.64 -6.08
CA VAL A 44 0.19 -6.19 -6.53
C VAL A 44 0.32 -6.87 -7.89
N GLY A 45 0.99 -6.22 -8.86
CA GLY A 45 1.21 -6.77 -10.20
C GLY A 45 2.06 -8.05 -10.18
N ALA A 46 3.15 -8.05 -9.40
CA ALA A 46 3.99 -9.23 -9.20
C ALA A 46 3.20 -10.36 -8.52
N GLY A 47 2.41 -10.05 -7.49
CA GLY A 47 1.55 -11.03 -6.82
C GLY A 47 0.52 -11.65 -7.76
N TRP A 48 -0.04 -10.88 -8.70
CA TRP A 48 -0.95 -11.39 -9.72
C TRP A 48 -0.26 -12.32 -10.72
N LEU A 49 0.97 -11.98 -11.15
CA LEU A 49 1.74 -12.81 -12.07
C LEU A 49 2.14 -14.14 -11.42
N LEU A 50 2.61 -14.09 -10.17
CA LEU A 50 3.00 -15.27 -9.40
C LEU A 50 1.82 -16.21 -9.13
N ARG A 51 0.61 -15.67 -8.93
CA ARG A 51 -0.66 -16.42 -8.77
C ARG A 51 -1.24 -16.98 -10.08
N ARG A 52 -0.67 -16.61 -11.22
CA ARG A 52 -1.04 -17.16 -12.54
C ARG A 52 -0.04 -18.23 -13.01
N GLY A 53 1.10 -18.38 -12.34
CA GLY A 53 2.14 -19.37 -12.69
C GLY A 53 1.75 -20.82 -12.35
N ASP A 54 0.68 -21.01 -11.59
CA ASP A 54 0.14 -22.28 -11.09
C ASP A 54 -0.90 -22.91 -12.04
N GLY A 55 -0.84 -22.54 -13.32
CA GLY A 55 -1.71 -23.03 -14.41
C GLY A 55 -1.24 -24.29 -15.15
N THR A 56 -0.40 -25.14 -14.56
CA THR A 56 -0.13 -26.50 -15.08
C THR A 56 -0.59 -27.57 -14.08
N ARG A 57 -1.91 -27.78 -14.04
CA ARG A 57 -2.49 -29.06 -13.66
C ARG A 57 -3.24 -29.60 -14.87
N CYS A 58 -2.57 -30.46 -15.64
CA CYS A 58 -3.25 -31.52 -16.38
C CYS A 58 -3.70 -32.58 -15.37
N GLY A 59 -4.94 -33.03 -15.51
CA GLY A 59 -5.61 -34.07 -14.74
C GLY A 59 -7.08 -34.08 -15.09
#